data_AF-A0A5K7XHR3-F1
#
_entry.id   AF-A0A5K7XHR3-F1
#
_cell.length_a   1.000
_cell.length_b   1.000
_cell.length_c   1.000
_cell.angle_alpha   90.00
_cell.angle_beta   90.00
_cell.angle_gamma   90.00
#
_symmetry.space_group_name_H-M   'P 1'
#
loop_
_entity.id
_entity.type
_entity.pdbx_description
1 polymer ?
#
loop_
_entity_poly.entity_id
_entity_poly.type
_entity_poly.pdbx_seq_one_letter_code
_entity_poly.pdbx_strand_id
1 'polypeptide(L)'
;MAELIAGIFTASRYKRNQGKVARQATFFALLAVAAVGAWTMSSGASPELGEYFVPPALQDKISPAVVARYVLPMIVLAIGAWAAFRVVNMPKFAEFLISVENEMGKVSWPSRGELFRASMVVLVVIFFMTAILLGYDLFLKWFIGVLLDLFGKIVSLF
;
A
#
# COMPACT_ATOMS: atom_id res chain seq x y z
N MET A 1 2.71 -32.55 -8.88
CA MET A 1 3.58 -31.65 -9.67
C MET A 1 3.08 -31.45 -11.10
N ALA A 2 2.75 -32.52 -11.84
CA ALA A 2 2.20 -32.42 -13.21
C ALA A 2 0.88 -31.61 -13.32
N GLU A 3 -0.05 -31.82 -12.38
CA GLU A 3 -1.30 -31.04 -12.25
C GLU A 3 -1.08 -29.53 -12.03
N LEU A 4 0.01 -29.13 -11.37
CA LEU A 4 0.34 -27.73 -11.13
C LEU A 4 0.79 -27.04 -12.43
N ILE A 5 1.58 -27.74 -13.25
CA ILE A 5 2.11 -27.23 -14.52
C ILE A 5 1.02 -27.20 -15.60
N ALA A 6 0.20 -28.26 -15.71
CA ALA A 6 -0.95 -28.28 -16.61
C ALA A 6 -2.00 -27.22 -16.23
N GLY A 7 -2.14 -26.95 -14.93
CA GLY A 7 -3.01 -25.90 -14.43
C GLY A 7 -2.60 -24.50 -14.88
N ILE A 8 -1.30 -24.20 -15.07
CA ILE A 8 -0.78 -22.86 -15.39
C ILE A 8 -1.49 -22.24 -16.59
N PHE A 9 -1.82 -23.02 -17.61
CA PHE A 9 -2.45 -22.54 -18.86
C PHE A 9 -3.98 -22.64 -18.88
N THR A 10 -4.61 -23.12 -17.80
CA THR A 10 -6.07 -23.30 -17.76
C THR A 10 -6.76 -22.10 -17.10
N ALA A 11 -7.64 -21.44 -17.84
CA ALA A 11 -8.46 -20.31 -17.37
C ALA A 11 -9.72 -20.76 -16.60
N SER A 12 -9.67 -21.92 -15.94
CA SER A 12 -10.82 -22.43 -15.18
C SER A 12 -10.98 -21.64 -13.88
N ARG A 13 -12.17 -21.09 -13.69
CA ARG A 13 -12.54 -20.39 -12.46
C ARG A 13 -13.11 -21.39 -11.46
N TYR A 14 -12.37 -21.63 -10.38
CA TYR A 14 -12.81 -22.45 -9.26
C TYR A 14 -14.00 -21.80 -8.54
N LYS A 15 -15.07 -22.56 -8.26
CA LYS A 15 -16.30 -22.16 -7.52
C LYS A 15 -16.70 -20.69 -7.69
N ARG A 16 -17.21 -20.34 -8.89
CA ARG A 16 -17.45 -18.95 -9.32
C ARG A 16 -18.40 -18.13 -8.44
N ASN A 17 -19.25 -18.76 -7.62
CA ASN A 17 -20.29 -18.06 -6.87
C ASN A 17 -19.92 -17.73 -5.42
N GLN A 18 -18.82 -18.27 -4.88
CA GLN A 18 -18.40 -18.10 -3.49
C GLN A 18 -17.11 -17.29 -3.38
N GLY A 19 -16.96 -16.51 -2.31
CA GLY A 19 -15.73 -15.75 -2.04
C GLY A 19 -15.48 -14.62 -3.04
N LYS A 20 -16.52 -14.02 -3.62
CA LYS A 20 -16.36 -13.10 -4.76
C LYS A 20 -15.62 -11.83 -4.34
N VAL A 21 -16.01 -11.26 -3.20
CA VAL A 21 -15.48 -9.96 -2.74
C VAL A 21 -14.03 -10.12 -2.32
N ALA A 22 -13.72 -11.15 -1.51
CA ALA A 22 -12.37 -11.42 -1.06
C ALA A 22 -11.41 -11.71 -2.23
N ARG A 23 -11.88 -12.45 -3.24
CA ARG A 23 -11.09 -12.77 -4.45
C ARG A 23 -10.86 -11.56 -5.33
N GLN A 24 -11.88 -10.76 -5.58
CA GLN A 24 -11.74 -9.52 -6.36
C GLN A 24 -10.82 -8.54 -5.66
N ALA A 25 -11.01 -8.32 -4.35
CA ALA A 25 -10.15 -7.45 -3.56
C ALA A 25 -8.68 -7.89 -3.60
N THR A 26 -8.42 -9.20 -3.41
CA THR A 26 -7.05 -9.74 -3.47
C THR A 26 -6.45 -9.64 -4.88
N PHE A 27 -7.24 -9.91 -5.92
CA PHE A 27 -6.80 -9.75 -7.30
C PHE A 27 -6.40 -8.30 -7.59
N PHE A 28 -7.24 -7.32 -7.24
CA PHE A 28 -6.94 -5.90 -7.46
C PHE A 28 -5.77 -5.42 -6.60
N ALA A 29 -5.61 -5.93 -5.38
CA ALA A 29 -4.45 -5.63 -4.54
C ALA A 29 -3.15 -6.12 -5.18
N LEU A 30 -3.11 -7.38 -5.65
CA LEU A 30 -1.96 -7.93 -6.37
C LEU A 30 -1.69 -7.20 -7.68
N LEU A 31 -2.76 -6.83 -8.41
CA LEU A 31 -2.65 -6.05 -9.63
C LEU A 31 -2.08 -4.65 -9.38
N ALA A 32 -2.50 -3.99 -8.29
CA ALA A 32 -1.97 -2.69 -7.90
C ALA A 32 -0.47 -2.78 -7.56
N VAL A 33 -0.05 -3.83 -6.86
CA VAL A 33 1.38 -4.08 -6.59
C VAL A 33 2.17 -4.28 -7.90
N ALA A 34 1.64 -5.10 -8.83
CA ALA A 34 2.27 -5.29 -10.14
C ALA A 34 2.31 -4.00 -10.97
N ALA A 35 1.26 -3.17 -10.91
CA ALA A 35 1.20 -1.89 -11.59
C ALA A 35 2.19 -0.87 -11.01
N VAL A 36 2.32 -0.81 -9.68
CA VAL A 36 3.33 0.02 -9.03
C VAL A 36 4.74 -0.47 -9.40
N GLY A 37 4.98 -1.79 -9.40
CA GLY A 37 6.27 -2.36 -9.84
C GLY A 37 6.61 -2.05 -11.30
N ALA A 38 5.62 -2.14 -12.20
CA ALA A 38 5.79 -1.75 -13.59
C ALA A 38 6.05 -0.23 -13.74
N TRP A 39 5.35 0.60 -12.96
CA TRP A 39 5.54 2.05 -12.95
C TRP A 39 6.94 2.43 -12.46
N THR A 40 7.38 1.87 -11.33
CA THR A 40 8.72 2.16 -10.77
C THR A 40 9.80 1.73 -11.75
N MET A 41 9.65 0.57 -12.41
CA MET A 41 10.55 0.12 -13.45
C MET A 41 10.55 1.07 -14.66
N SER A 42 9.39 1.53 -15.12
CA SER A 42 9.29 2.52 -16.22
C SER A 42 9.98 3.84 -15.88
N SER A 43 9.88 4.30 -14.63
CA SER A 43 10.50 5.55 -14.17
C SER A 43 12.02 5.46 -14.03
N GLY A 44 12.57 4.26 -13.77
CA GLY A 44 14.00 4.01 -13.63
C GLY A 44 14.65 3.33 -14.84
N ALA A 45 13.92 3.13 -15.95
CA ALA A 45 14.42 2.40 -17.10
C ALA A 45 15.51 3.19 -17.86
N SER A 46 16.73 2.65 -17.91
CA SER A 46 17.81 3.19 -18.74
C SER A 46 17.70 2.70 -20.20
N PRO A 47 18.17 3.48 -21.19
CA PRO A 47 18.20 3.05 -22.59
C PRO A 47 19.04 1.78 -22.83
N GLU A 48 20.07 1.57 -22.02
CA GLU A 48 20.97 0.40 -22.08
C GLU A 48 20.21 -0.92 -21.88
N LEU A 49 19.22 -0.93 -20.98
CA LEU A 49 18.36 -2.09 -20.79
C LEU A 49 17.56 -2.41 -22.06
N GLY A 50 17.17 -1.39 -22.83
CA GLY A 50 16.44 -1.55 -24.08
C GLY A 50 17.29 -2.13 -25.21
N GLU A 51 18.58 -1.78 -25.26
CA GLU A 51 19.52 -2.28 -26.29
C GLU A 51 19.75 -3.78 -26.19
N TYR A 52 19.68 -4.35 -24.98
CA TYR A 52 19.76 -5.80 -24.79
C TYR A 52 18.56 -6.56 -25.40
N PHE A 53 17.36 -5.97 -25.37
CA PHE A 53 16.15 -6.61 -25.89
C PHE A 53 15.87 -6.32 -27.37
N VAL A 54 16.59 -5.37 -27.99
CA VAL A 54 16.46 -5.03 -29.40
C VAL A 54 17.68 -5.56 -30.18
N PRO A 55 17.50 -6.55 -31.08
CA PRO A 55 18.59 -7.07 -31.89
C PRO A 55 19.30 -5.95 -32.67
N PRO A 56 20.64 -5.99 -32.85
CA PRO A 56 21.39 -4.96 -33.56
C PRO A 56 20.82 -4.60 -34.95
N ALA A 57 20.30 -5.59 -35.66
CA ALA A 57 19.68 -5.41 -36.98
C ALA A 57 18.33 -4.63 -36.98
N LEU A 58 17.70 -4.44 -35.81
CA LEU A 58 16.42 -3.73 -35.66
C LEU A 58 16.56 -2.41 -34.89
N GLN A 59 17.76 -2.05 -34.41
CA GLN A 59 17.99 -0.82 -33.63
C GLN A 59 17.70 0.46 -34.44
N ASP A 60 17.89 0.42 -35.76
CA ASP A 60 17.54 1.54 -36.66
C ASP A 60 16.02 1.73 -36.85
N LYS A 61 15.22 0.70 -36.52
CA LYS A 61 13.76 0.72 -36.71
C LYS A 61 12.98 0.78 -35.39
N ILE A 62 13.59 0.35 -34.29
CA ILE A 62 12.97 0.29 -32.97
C ILE A 62 13.86 1.04 -31.99
N SER A 63 13.38 2.18 -31.49
CA SER A 63 14.10 2.96 -30.49
C SER A 63 14.24 2.16 -29.17
N PRO A 64 15.46 1.84 -28.72
CA PRO A 64 15.69 1.04 -27.50
C PRO A 64 15.08 1.69 -26.24
N ALA A 65 15.05 3.02 -26.18
CA ALA A 65 14.44 3.77 -25.08
C ALA A 65 12.94 3.51 -24.91
N VAL A 66 12.18 3.34 -26.01
CA VAL A 66 10.74 3.03 -25.94
C VAL A 66 10.52 1.61 -25.43
N VAL A 67 11.37 0.67 -25.84
CA VAL A 67 11.31 -0.72 -25.38
C VAL A 67 11.58 -0.80 -23.88
N ALA A 68 12.63 -0.13 -23.40
CA ALA A 68 12.96 -0.07 -21.98
C ALA A 68 11.85 0.58 -21.14
N ARG A 69 11.30 1.71 -21.60
CA ARG A 69 10.36 2.53 -20.82
C ARG A 69 8.92 2.06 -20.85
N TYR A 70 8.48 1.42 -21.93
CA TYR A 70 7.06 1.05 -22.11
C TYR A 70 6.87 -0.46 -22.31
N VAL A 71 7.63 -1.08 -23.21
CA VAL A 71 7.42 -2.50 -23.57
C VAL A 71 7.75 -3.41 -22.40
N LEU A 72 8.92 -3.22 -21.78
CA LEU A 72 9.36 -4.07 -20.66
C LEU A 72 8.42 -3.95 -19.43
N PRO A 73 8.03 -2.74 -18.98
CA PRO A 73 7.00 -2.58 -17.93
C PRO A 73 5.66 -3.21 -18.26
N MET A 74 5.21 -3.11 -19.52
CA MET A 74 3.96 -3.74 -19.93
C MET A 74 4.04 -5.27 -19.89
N ILE A 75 5.19 -5.85 -20.24
CA ILE A 75 5.41 -7.30 -20.10
C ILE A 75 5.37 -7.71 -18.63
N VAL A 76 6.06 -6.97 -17.75
CA VAL A 76 6.05 -7.23 -16.30
C VAL A 76 4.63 -7.12 -15.74
N LEU A 77 3.87 -6.11 -16.16
CA LEU A 77 2.48 -5.95 -15.74
C LEU A 77 1.60 -7.10 -16.24
N ALA A 78 1.76 -7.53 -17.49
CA ALA A 78 1.00 -8.65 -18.05
C ALA A 78 1.30 -9.96 -17.31
N ILE A 79 2.57 -10.25 -17.03
CA ILE A 79 2.99 -11.41 -16.24
C ILE A 79 2.45 -11.31 -14.82
N GLY A 80 2.54 -10.13 -14.20
CA GLY A 80 2.01 -9.87 -12.86
C GLY A 80 0.48 -10.05 -12.79
N ALA A 81 -0.25 -9.55 -13.78
CA ALA A 81 -1.69 -9.70 -13.88
C ALA A 81 -2.11 -11.17 -14.07
N TRP A 82 -1.37 -11.91 -14.90
CA TRP A 82 -1.58 -13.34 -15.07
C TRP A 82 -1.30 -14.10 -13.77
N ALA A 83 -0.17 -13.84 -13.12
CA ALA A 83 0.18 -14.45 -11.85
C ALA A 83 -0.89 -14.16 -10.78
N ALA A 84 -1.34 -12.91 -10.66
CA ALA A 84 -2.41 -12.51 -9.75
C ALA A 84 -3.71 -13.28 -10.02
N PHE A 85 -4.12 -13.40 -11.28
CA PHE A 85 -5.28 -14.19 -11.67
C PHE A 85 -5.12 -15.67 -11.27
N ARG A 86 -3.94 -16.26 -11.49
CA ARG A 86 -3.71 -17.69 -11.22
C ARG A 86 -3.66 -18.00 -9.73
N VAL A 87 -3.01 -17.15 -8.93
CA VAL A 87 -2.96 -17.27 -7.46
C VAL A 87 -4.37 -17.27 -6.88
N VAL A 88 -5.19 -16.28 -7.24
CA VAL A 88 -6.58 -16.13 -6.73
C VAL A 88 -7.52 -17.26 -7.18
N ASN A 89 -7.22 -17.94 -8.28
CA ASN A 89 -8.00 -19.07 -8.79
C ASN A 89 -7.45 -20.45 -8.40
N MET A 90 -6.34 -20.52 -7.67
CA MET A 90 -5.78 -21.79 -7.20
C MET A 90 -6.69 -22.40 -6.12
N PRO A 91 -7.08 -23.69 -6.20
CA PRO A 91 -8.08 -24.29 -5.30
C PRO A 91 -7.81 -24.08 -3.81
N LYS A 92 -6.57 -24.31 -3.36
CA LYS A 92 -6.18 -24.13 -1.94
C LYS A 92 -6.34 -22.70 -1.45
N PHE A 93 -5.91 -21.73 -2.26
CA PHE A 93 -5.98 -20.31 -1.89
C PHE A 93 -7.41 -19.77 -2.02
N ALA A 94 -8.16 -20.24 -3.03
CA ALA A 94 -9.56 -19.88 -3.21
C ALA A 94 -10.44 -20.34 -2.03
N GLU A 95 -10.24 -21.57 -1.54
CA GLU A 95 -10.93 -22.06 -0.33
C GLU A 95 -10.59 -21.24 0.91
N PHE A 96 -9.33 -20.84 1.07
CA PHE A 96 -8.92 -19.91 2.14
C PHE A 96 -9.65 -18.56 2.02
N LEU A 97 -9.68 -17.95 0.83
CA LEU A 97 -10.38 -16.67 0.62
C LEU A 97 -11.88 -16.77 0.87
N ILE A 98 -12.51 -17.90 0.54
CA ILE A 98 -13.91 -18.18 0.87
C ILE A 98 -14.10 -18.26 2.39
N SER A 99 -13.21 -18.95 3.11
CA SER A 99 -13.22 -19.01 4.57
C SER A 99 -13.07 -17.62 5.21
N VAL A 100 -12.16 -16.79 4.68
CA VAL A 100 -11.96 -15.42 5.17
C VAL A 100 -13.21 -14.57 4.93
N GLU A 101 -13.85 -14.67 3.77
CA GLU A 101 -15.10 -13.96 3.49
C GLU A 101 -16.23 -14.36 4.47
N ASN A 102 -16.34 -15.65 4.78
CA ASN A 102 -17.29 -16.14 5.78
C ASN A 102 -16.95 -15.65 7.20
N GLU A 103 -15.66 -15.57 7.55
CA GLU A 103 -15.22 -15.05 8.85
C GLU A 103 -15.47 -13.54 8.97
N MET A 104 -15.24 -12.79 7.89
CA MET A 104 -15.58 -11.37 7.80
C MET A 104 -17.08 -11.12 7.97
N GLY A 105 -17.93 -12.07 7.55
CA GLY A 105 -19.38 -12.01 7.79
C GLY A 105 -19.79 -12.05 9.27
N LYS A 106 -18.91 -12.52 10.16
CA LYS A 106 -19.13 -12.52 11.62
C LYS A 106 -18.73 -11.19 12.26
N VAL A 107 -17.98 -10.34 11.55
CA VAL A 107 -17.53 -9.05 12.07
C VAL A 107 -18.69 -8.05 11.95
N SER A 108 -19.22 -7.63 13.09
CA SER A 108 -20.20 -6.55 13.16
C SER A 108 -19.49 -5.21 13.00
N TRP A 109 -19.49 -4.66 11.78
CA TRP A 109 -18.99 -3.31 11.54
C TRP A 109 -19.89 -2.26 12.20
N PRO A 110 -19.32 -1.25 12.89
CA PRO A 110 -20.11 -0.24 13.56
C PRO A 110 -20.94 0.57 12.56
N SER A 111 -22.15 0.93 12.96
CA SER A 111 -22.97 1.85 12.18
C SER A 111 -22.31 3.23 12.10
N ARG A 112 -22.64 4.03 11.08
CA ARG A 112 -22.08 5.39 10.90
C ARG A 112 -22.24 6.27 12.15
N GLY A 113 -23.35 6.11 12.87
CA GLY A 113 -23.61 6.84 14.11
C GLY A 113 -22.73 6.38 15.28
N GLU A 114 -22.51 5.08 15.43
CA GLU A 114 -21.57 4.54 16.43
C GLU A 114 -20.14 4.95 16.13
N LEU A 115 -19.72 4.89 14.87
CA LEU A 115 -18.41 5.33 14.43
C LEU A 115 -18.18 6.80 14.78
N PHE A 116 -19.14 7.68 14.48
CA PHE A 116 -19.03 9.10 14.79
C PHE A 116 -18.96 9.35 16.30
N ARG A 117 -19.81 8.69 17.11
CA ARG A 117 -19.77 8.81 18.58
C ARG A 117 -18.44 8.34 19.15
N ALA A 118 -17.94 7.18 18.71
CA ALA A 118 -16.67 6.63 19.15
C ALA A 118 -15.48 7.54 18.77
N SER A 119 -15.44 8.01 17.51
CA SER A 119 -14.39 8.91 17.04
C SER A 119 -14.44 10.29 17.69
N MET A 120 -15.64 10.83 17.97
CA MET A 120 -15.81 12.12 18.65
C MET A 120 -15.19 12.10 20.05
N VAL A 121 -15.40 11.02 20.81
CA VAL A 121 -14.79 10.86 22.14
C VAL A 121 -13.26 10.91 22.04
N VAL A 122 -12.67 10.15 21.11
CA VAL A 122 -11.22 10.14 20.91
C VAL A 122 -10.71 11.53 20.52
N LEU A 123 -11.40 12.22 19.61
CA LEU A 123 -11.03 13.56 19.17
C LEU A 123 -11.06 14.57 20.33
N VAL A 124 -12.11 14.55 21.15
CA VAL A 124 -12.23 15.40 22.34
C VAL A 124 -11.10 15.12 23.33
N VAL A 125 -10.79 13.84 23.59
CA VAL A 125 -9.71 13.45 24.51
C VAL A 125 -8.35 13.93 24.00
N ILE A 126 -8.06 13.78 22.70
CA ILE A 126 -6.80 14.26 22.11
C ILE A 126 -6.72 15.78 22.19
N PHE A 127 -7.78 16.52 21.81
CA PHE A 127 -7.80 17.98 21.92
C PHE A 127 -7.62 18.47 23.35
N PHE A 128 -8.28 17.82 24.30
CA PHE A 128 -8.16 18.15 25.72
C PHE A 128 -6.74 17.89 26.24
N MET A 129 -6.14 16.75 25.88
CA MET A 129 -4.75 16.43 26.18
C MET A 129 -3.80 17.48 25.59
N THR A 130 -4.00 17.85 24.32
CA THR A 130 -3.21 18.89 23.64
C THR A 130 -3.36 20.24 24.35
N ALA A 131 -4.57 20.61 24.77
CA ALA A 131 -4.81 21.87 25.50
C ALA A 131 -4.11 21.88 26.87
N ILE A 132 -4.12 20.76 27.60
CA ILE A 132 -3.39 20.64 28.87
C ILE A 132 -1.89 20.75 28.65
N LEU A 133 -1.35 20.03 27.67
CA LEU A 133 0.08 20.09 27.33
C LEU A 133 0.50 21.51 26.95
N LEU A 134 -0.30 22.19 26.12
CA LEU A 134 -0.07 23.58 25.78
C LEU A 134 -0.11 24.49 27.01
N GLY A 135 -1.04 24.25 27.94
CA GLY A 135 -1.12 24.96 29.21
C GLY A 135 0.16 24.81 30.04
N TYR A 136 0.69 23.58 30.17
CA TYR A 136 1.96 23.34 30.84
C TYR A 136 3.14 24.00 30.13
N ASP A 137 3.20 23.94 28.80
CA ASP A 137 4.26 24.58 28.03
C ASP A 137 4.29 26.10 28.26
N LEU A 138 3.12 26.74 28.25
CA LEU A 138 3.01 28.18 28.50
C LEU A 138 3.37 28.54 29.94
N PHE A 139 2.88 27.76 30.91
CA PHE A 139 3.18 27.96 32.32
C PHE A 139 4.68 27.81 32.61
N LEU A 140 5.31 26.74 32.12
CA LEU A 140 6.73 26.47 32.33
C LEU A 140 7.60 27.53 31.65
N LYS A 141 7.27 27.96 30.43
CA LYS A 141 7.98 29.05 29.74
C LYS A 141 7.95 30.34 30.55
N TRP A 142 6.78 30.72 31.05
CA TRP A 142 6.63 31.91 31.88
C TRP A 142 7.40 31.76 33.21
N PHE A 143 7.22 30.65 33.92
CA PHE A 143 7.83 30.42 35.22
C PHE A 143 9.37 30.38 35.15
N ILE A 144 9.92 29.62 34.20
CA ILE A 144 11.37 29.53 33.99
C ILE A 144 11.92 30.88 33.55
N GLY A 145 11.22 31.63 32.70
CA GLY A 145 11.61 32.98 32.29
C GLY A 145 11.76 33.93 33.49
N VAL A 146 10.75 33.99 34.35
CA VAL A 146 10.80 34.82 35.57
C VAL A 146 11.96 34.39 36.49
N LEU A 147 12.15 33.08 36.69
CA LEU A 147 13.20 32.55 37.55
C LEU A 147 14.61 32.89 37.02
N LEU A 148 14.83 32.78 35.71
CA LEU A 148 16.09 33.14 35.06
C LEU A 148 16.35 34.65 35.12
N ASP A 149 15.33 35.49 34.90
CA ASP A 149 15.46 36.95 35.00
C ASP A 149 15.85 37.37 36.43
N LEU A 150 15.25 36.73 37.43
CA LEU A 150 15.55 37.00 38.83
C LEU A 150 16.99 36.59 39.19
N PHE A 151 17.43 35.44 38.70
CA PHE A 151 18.79 34.97 38.86
C PHE A 151 19.81 35.91 38.19
N GLY A 152 19.53 36.37 36.97
CA GLY A 152 20.40 37.34 36.26
C GLY A 152 20.56 38.67 37.00
N LYS A 153 19.48 39.16 37.63
CA LYS A 153 19.53 40.36 38.49
C LYS A 153 20.38 40.16 39.74
N ILE A 154 20.33 38.97 40.35
CA ILE A 154 21.14 38.65 41.54
C ILE A 154 22.63 38.53 41.17
N VAL A 155 22.96 37.83 40.08
CA VAL A 155 24.36 37.67 39.65
C VAL A 155 25.01 38.99 39.26
N SER A 156 24.25 39.94 38.68
CA SER A 156 24.77 41.26 38.32
C SER A 156 24.98 42.23 39.50
N LEU A 157 24.52 41.86 40.70
CA LEU A 157 24.73 42.61 41.95
C LEU A 157 26.00 42.18 42.70
N PHE A 158 26.61 41.06 42.31
CA PHE A 158 27.89 40.56 42.83
C PHE A 158 29.00 40.81 41.81
#